data_AF-A0A7W5BXB1-F1
#
_entry.id   AF-A0A7W5BXB1-F1
#
_cell.length_a   1.000
_cell.length_b   1.000
_cell.length_c   1.000
_cell.angle_alpha   90.00
_cell.angle_beta   90.00
_cell.angle_gamma   90.00
#
_symmetry.space_group_name_H-M   'P 1'
#
loop_
_entity.id
_entity.type
_entity.pdbx_description
1 polymer ?
#
loop_
_entity_poly.entity_id
_entity_poly.type
_entity_poly.pdbx_seq_one_letter_code
_entity_poly.pdbx_strand_id
1 'polypeptide(L)'
;MFFKRKTKKSDQNLSGIVKKTNHTGYVFVDINNDLGEAAEEIMNSSPMVQMAYGYARRTAVAALYVQGLVNEDTYNHVISIFKSLQIKTGHTVEFQESAFAEAAEYMLAYHHLITSFMAKMIVSVAENYEIPPSQLDDAQLFKEILDTAHNEQEARHVSFEGNHVEPRLIEYVDQVNSSHLGPFANMLEDVNAAASHSDILRTPLLSAAVGYSMELAVAALWVAGGVHHKIIEDTIEGIYMFKADIGSDRQLHNEALAQAVELANIYTSGTTVKHVEVIVGMTKDLERFRREGEPVLEASEVLARAERIAVV
;
A
#
# COMPACT_ATOMS: atom_id res chain seq x y z
N MET A 1 45.93 21.20 -12.12
CA MET A 1 44.63 20.73 -11.62
C MET A 1 43.74 20.44 -12.82
N PHE A 2 43.34 19.18 -13.02
CA PHE A 2 42.38 18.81 -14.06
C PHE A 2 40.98 18.83 -13.46
N PHE A 3 40.17 19.83 -13.82
CA PHE A 3 38.75 19.82 -13.47
C PHE A 3 38.02 18.84 -14.40
N LYS A 4 37.63 17.67 -13.88
CA LYS A 4 36.70 16.78 -14.58
C LYS A 4 35.33 17.44 -14.61
N ARG A 5 34.82 17.68 -15.81
CA ARG A 5 33.44 18.17 -16.04
C ARG A 5 32.48 17.13 -15.46
N LYS A 6 31.60 17.53 -14.52
CA LYS A 6 30.49 16.66 -14.08
C LYS A 6 29.64 16.34 -15.31
N THR A 7 29.65 15.09 -15.75
CA THR A 7 28.71 14.57 -16.73
C THR A 7 27.31 14.82 -16.18
N LYS A 8 26.50 15.57 -16.93
CA LYS A 8 25.08 15.75 -16.65
C LYS A 8 24.46 14.35 -16.64
N LYS A 9 24.00 13.86 -15.49
CA LYS A 9 23.20 12.61 -15.42
C LYS A 9 22.04 12.82 -16.41
N SER A 10 22.04 12.06 -17.50
CA SER A 10 20.87 12.01 -18.38
C SER A 10 19.69 11.48 -17.57
N ASP A 11 18.49 11.98 -17.88
CA ASP A 11 17.22 11.36 -17.50
C ASP A 11 17.09 9.99 -18.19
N GLN A 12 17.97 9.06 -17.84
CA GLN A 12 17.87 7.67 -18.26
C GLN A 12 16.77 7.02 -17.44
N ASN A 13 15.84 6.37 -18.13
CA ASN A 13 14.92 5.41 -17.57
C ASN A 13 15.61 4.05 -17.40
N LEU A 14 14.95 3.13 -16.71
CA LEU A 14 15.45 1.79 -16.42
C LEU A 14 15.84 1.04 -17.71
N SER A 15 15.04 1.16 -18.77
CA SER A 15 15.32 0.53 -20.07
C SER A 15 16.53 1.12 -20.82
N GLY A 16 16.91 2.37 -20.50
CA GLY A 16 18.12 3.00 -21.02
C GLY A 16 19.41 2.57 -20.31
N ILE A 17 19.31 1.91 -19.15
CA ILE A 17 20.44 1.42 -18.34
C ILE A 17 20.58 -0.09 -18.50
N VAL A 18 19.48 -0.83 -18.39
CA VAL A 18 19.49 -2.29 -18.37
C VAL A 18 19.51 -2.85 -19.79
N LYS A 19 20.57 -3.56 -20.13
CA LYS A 19 20.71 -4.24 -21.42
C LYS A 19 20.09 -5.63 -21.34
N LYS A 20 19.31 -5.98 -22.36
CA LYS A 20 18.67 -7.30 -22.47
C LYS A 20 19.63 -8.28 -23.13
N THR A 21 20.34 -9.04 -22.32
CA THR A 21 21.42 -9.93 -22.81
C THR A 21 21.19 -11.38 -22.44
N ASN A 22 20.36 -11.65 -21.44
CA ASN A 22 20.04 -13.00 -21.00
C ASN A 22 18.88 -13.58 -21.83
N HIS A 23 19.03 -14.86 -22.23
CA HIS A 23 18.08 -15.62 -23.05
C HIS A 23 18.04 -17.09 -22.60
N THR A 24 17.55 -17.31 -21.38
CA THR A 24 17.55 -18.62 -20.70
C THR A 24 16.34 -19.49 -21.08
N GLY A 25 15.34 -18.91 -21.75
CA GLY A 25 14.06 -19.54 -22.02
C GLY A 25 13.03 -19.36 -20.89
N TYR A 26 13.42 -18.68 -19.81
CA TYR A 26 12.54 -18.21 -18.75
C TYR A 26 12.63 -16.69 -18.64
N VAL A 27 11.58 -15.99 -19.05
CA VAL A 27 11.59 -14.53 -19.19
C VAL A 27 11.90 -13.82 -17.87
N PHE A 28 11.40 -14.34 -16.75
CA PHE A 28 11.64 -13.73 -15.44
C PHE A 28 13.06 -13.99 -14.91
N VAL A 29 13.71 -15.08 -15.34
CA VAL A 29 15.14 -15.31 -15.09
C VAL A 29 15.95 -14.30 -15.88
N ASP A 30 15.60 -14.07 -17.15
CA ASP A 30 16.28 -13.10 -18.01
C ASP A 30 16.17 -11.69 -17.43
N ILE A 31 14.96 -11.27 -17.05
CA ILE A 31 14.72 -9.98 -16.38
C ILE A 31 15.57 -9.85 -15.11
N ASN A 32 15.55 -10.85 -14.22
CA ASN A 32 16.26 -10.78 -12.95
C ASN A 32 17.79 -10.75 -13.13
N ASN A 33 18.33 -11.50 -14.09
CA ASN A 33 19.76 -11.52 -14.38
C ASN A 33 20.22 -10.19 -14.99
N ASP A 34 19.50 -9.69 -16.01
CA ASP A 34 19.84 -8.42 -16.65
C ASP A 34 19.75 -7.25 -15.65
N LEU A 35 18.75 -7.24 -14.74
CA LEU A 35 18.67 -6.28 -13.63
C LEU A 35 19.84 -6.43 -12.64
N GLY A 36 20.28 -7.66 -12.39
CA GLY A 36 21.40 -7.98 -11.51
C GLY A 36 22.73 -7.47 -12.07
N GLU A 37 22.97 -7.65 -13.37
CA GLU A 37 24.18 -7.18 -14.06
C GLU A 37 24.27 -5.65 -14.08
N ALA A 38 23.14 -4.95 -14.19
CA ALA A 38 23.08 -3.50 -14.21
C ALA A 38 22.99 -2.86 -12.80
N ALA A 39 22.96 -3.64 -11.72
CA ALA A 39 22.62 -3.16 -10.38
C ALA A 39 23.50 -1.98 -9.90
N GLU A 40 24.81 -2.00 -10.18
CA GLU A 40 25.71 -0.91 -9.77
C GLU A 40 25.38 0.41 -10.49
N GLU A 41 25.08 0.35 -11.80
CA GLU A 41 24.71 1.54 -12.59
C GLU A 41 23.36 2.10 -12.14
N ILE A 42 22.39 1.22 -11.87
CA ILE A 42 21.08 1.57 -11.32
C ILE A 42 21.21 2.24 -9.95
N MET A 43 22.00 1.67 -9.02
CA MET A 43 22.18 2.26 -7.68
C MET A 43 22.88 3.62 -7.74
N ASN A 44 23.66 3.88 -8.79
CA ASN A 44 24.27 5.17 -9.05
C ASN A 44 23.35 6.14 -9.82
N SER A 45 22.12 5.76 -10.18
CA SER A 45 21.18 6.56 -11.00
C SER A 45 20.26 7.47 -10.17
N SER A 46 19.08 7.85 -10.71
CA SER A 46 18.10 8.68 -10.00
C SER A 46 17.26 7.83 -9.03
N PRO A 47 16.64 8.43 -8.00
CA PRO A 47 15.71 7.72 -7.12
C PRO A 47 14.56 7.04 -7.88
N MET A 48 14.08 7.64 -8.97
CA MET A 48 13.03 7.07 -9.82
C MET A 48 13.49 5.73 -10.43
N VAL A 49 14.67 5.70 -11.05
CA VAL A 49 15.26 4.48 -11.62
C VAL A 49 15.51 3.41 -10.57
N GLN A 50 15.99 3.81 -9.39
CA GLN A 50 16.21 2.88 -8.27
C GLN A 50 14.90 2.23 -7.82
N MET A 51 13.82 3.01 -7.73
CA MET A 51 12.51 2.49 -7.33
C MET A 51 11.88 1.63 -8.43
N ALA A 52 11.99 2.04 -9.69
CA ALA A 52 11.55 1.24 -10.84
C ALA A 52 12.27 -0.12 -10.91
N TYR A 53 13.59 -0.12 -10.68
CA TYR A 53 14.36 -1.36 -10.50
C TYR A 53 13.83 -2.20 -9.34
N GLY A 54 13.50 -1.58 -8.21
CA GLY A 54 12.89 -2.27 -7.07
C GLY A 54 11.62 -3.01 -7.46
N TYR A 55 10.69 -2.32 -8.13
CA TYR A 55 9.45 -2.91 -8.63
C TYR A 55 9.71 -4.05 -9.63
N ALA A 56 10.57 -3.82 -10.63
CA ALA A 56 10.87 -4.83 -11.64
C ALA A 56 11.51 -6.09 -11.02
N ARG A 57 12.45 -5.91 -10.08
CA ARG A 57 13.13 -7.01 -9.40
C ARG A 57 12.19 -7.77 -8.45
N ARG A 58 11.32 -7.06 -7.71
CA ARG A 58 10.29 -7.67 -6.87
C ARG A 58 9.33 -8.52 -7.72
N THR A 59 8.82 -7.98 -8.82
CA THR A 59 7.92 -8.73 -9.71
C THR A 59 8.62 -9.94 -10.33
N ALA A 60 9.87 -9.78 -10.81
CA ALA A 60 10.60 -10.90 -11.41
C ALA A 60 10.84 -12.02 -10.40
N VAL A 61 11.28 -11.70 -9.19
CA VAL A 61 11.54 -12.73 -8.16
C VAL A 61 10.23 -13.34 -7.62
N ALA A 62 9.15 -12.57 -7.54
CA ALA A 62 7.82 -13.10 -7.24
C ALA A 62 7.41 -14.15 -8.28
N ALA A 63 7.59 -13.87 -9.58
CA ALA A 63 7.32 -14.83 -10.65
C ALA A 63 8.20 -16.09 -10.50
N LEU A 64 9.50 -15.93 -10.25
CA LEU A 64 10.42 -17.06 -10.04
C LEU A 64 10.03 -17.91 -8.83
N TYR A 65 9.50 -17.29 -7.77
CA TYR A 65 9.02 -17.99 -6.59
C TYR A 65 7.75 -18.79 -6.91
N VAL A 66 6.77 -18.18 -7.59
CA VAL A 66 5.56 -18.86 -8.07
C VAL A 66 5.89 -20.00 -9.05
N GLN A 67 6.92 -19.83 -9.87
CA GLN A 67 7.43 -20.87 -10.77
C GLN A 67 8.18 -22.01 -10.06
N GLY A 68 8.43 -21.92 -8.76
CA GLY A 68 9.23 -22.90 -8.02
C GLY A 68 10.73 -22.88 -8.36
N LEU A 69 11.23 -21.81 -9.00
CA LEU A 69 12.63 -21.65 -9.41
C LEU A 69 13.50 -21.05 -8.30
N VAL A 70 12.89 -20.30 -7.37
CA VAL A 70 13.54 -19.82 -6.14
C VAL A 70 12.71 -20.18 -4.93
N ASN A 71 13.34 -20.23 -3.76
CA ASN A 71 12.66 -20.50 -2.50
C ASN A 71 12.14 -19.21 -1.83
N GLU A 72 11.33 -19.39 -0.81
CA GLU A 72 10.74 -18.29 -0.03
C GLU A 72 11.81 -17.37 0.58
N ASP A 73 12.92 -17.92 1.07
CA ASP A 73 14.03 -17.12 1.62
C ASP A 73 14.60 -16.13 0.59
N THR A 74 14.76 -16.57 -0.66
CA THR A 74 15.26 -15.72 -1.76
C THR A 74 14.25 -14.64 -2.09
N TYR A 75 12.96 -14.98 -2.11
CA TYR A 75 11.88 -14.01 -2.32
C TYR A 75 11.84 -12.96 -1.20
N ASN A 76 11.83 -13.39 0.07
CA ASN A 76 11.83 -12.53 1.24
C ASN A 76 13.07 -11.61 1.29
N HIS A 77 14.23 -12.10 0.87
CA HIS A 77 15.42 -11.27 0.74
C HIS A 77 15.21 -10.11 -0.25
N VAL A 78 14.60 -10.36 -1.40
CA VAL A 78 14.33 -9.33 -2.41
C VAL A 78 13.26 -8.35 -1.93
N ILE A 79 12.26 -8.81 -1.18
CA ILE A 79 11.29 -7.93 -0.52
C ILE A 79 11.98 -6.98 0.47
N SER A 80 12.98 -7.45 1.22
CA SER A 80 13.75 -6.58 2.13
C SER A 80 14.55 -5.48 1.39
N ILE A 81 15.08 -5.80 0.21
CA ILE A 81 15.76 -4.84 -0.67
C ILE A 81 14.75 -3.82 -1.20
N PHE A 82 13.58 -4.29 -1.65
CA PHE A 82 12.50 -3.42 -2.13
C PHE A 82 12.07 -2.40 -1.07
N LYS A 83 11.79 -2.86 0.16
CA LYS A 83 11.45 -1.97 1.29
C LYS A 83 12.56 -0.96 1.59
N SER A 84 13.82 -1.40 1.53
CA SER A 84 14.98 -0.52 1.71
C SER A 84 15.09 0.56 0.63
N LEU A 85 14.70 0.25 -0.62
CA LEU A 85 14.65 1.22 -1.71
C LEU A 85 13.50 2.21 -1.53
N GLN A 86 12.32 1.76 -1.07
CA GLN A 86 11.22 2.66 -0.74
C GLN A 86 11.67 3.70 0.29
N ILE A 87 12.32 3.28 1.39
CA ILE A 87 12.88 4.16 2.43
C ILE A 87 13.90 5.18 1.89
N LYS A 88 14.71 4.79 0.90
CA LYS A 88 15.78 5.63 0.37
C LYS A 88 15.34 6.59 -0.74
N THR A 89 14.16 6.38 -1.33
CA THR A 89 13.73 7.09 -2.54
C THR A 89 12.59 8.07 -2.22
N GLY A 90 11.42 7.88 -2.82
CA GLY A 90 10.26 8.76 -2.65
C GLY A 90 9.05 7.98 -2.14
N HIS A 91 8.26 8.57 -1.25
CA HIS A 91 7.15 7.90 -0.57
C HIS A 91 5.76 8.32 -1.06
N THR A 92 5.67 9.31 -1.96
CA THR A 92 4.36 9.76 -2.43
C THR A 92 3.75 8.74 -3.37
N VAL A 93 2.42 8.68 -3.41
CA VAL A 93 1.65 7.77 -4.27
C VAL A 93 2.04 7.99 -5.73
N GLU A 94 2.11 9.25 -6.17
CA GLU A 94 2.44 9.61 -7.55
C GLU A 94 3.84 9.15 -7.94
N PHE A 95 4.80 9.23 -7.01
CA PHE A 95 6.16 8.74 -7.24
C PHE A 95 6.17 7.21 -7.37
N GLN A 96 5.50 6.51 -6.47
CA GLN A 96 5.45 5.04 -6.47
C GLN A 96 4.71 4.51 -7.72
N GLU A 97 3.61 5.14 -8.12
CA GLU A 97 2.88 4.82 -9.35
C GLU A 97 3.73 5.07 -10.61
N SER A 98 4.47 6.18 -10.65
CA SER A 98 5.37 6.48 -11.76
C SER A 98 6.51 5.47 -11.85
N ALA A 99 7.13 5.11 -10.72
CA ALA A 99 8.18 4.11 -10.66
C ALA A 99 7.67 2.73 -11.08
N PHE A 100 6.46 2.36 -10.65
CA PHE A 100 5.83 1.10 -11.06
C PHE A 100 5.50 1.08 -12.55
N ALA A 101 5.02 2.19 -13.11
CA ALA A 101 4.75 2.30 -14.54
C ALA A 101 6.03 2.12 -15.38
N GLU A 102 7.13 2.73 -14.97
CA GLU A 102 8.44 2.56 -15.62
C GLU A 102 8.95 1.11 -15.53
N ALA A 103 8.77 0.46 -14.38
CA ALA A 103 9.11 -0.95 -14.19
C ALA A 103 8.28 -1.86 -15.11
N ALA A 104 6.97 -1.62 -15.19
CA ALA A 104 6.06 -2.38 -16.04
C ALA A 104 6.40 -2.21 -17.52
N GLU A 105 6.70 -0.98 -17.98
CA GLU A 105 7.15 -0.72 -19.35
C GLU A 105 8.43 -1.49 -19.69
N TYR A 106 9.41 -1.48 -18.77
CA TYR A 106 10.65 -2.23 -18.93
C TYR A 106 10.41 -3.74 -19.08
N MET A 107 9.58 -4.33 -18.21
CA MET A 107 9.27 -5.76 -18.22
C MET A 107 8.41 -6.17 -19.43
N LEU A 108 7.46 -5.33 -19.84
CA LEU A 108 6.61 -5.57 -21.02
C LEU A 108 7.44 -5.79 -22.28
N ALA A 109 8.58 -5.11 -22.39
CA ALA A 109 9.46 -5.24 -23.53
C ALA A 109 10.25 -6.58 -23.55
N TYR A 110 10.19 -7.41 -22.50
CA TYR A 110 10.67 -8.80 -22.54
C TYR A 110 9.59 -9.76 -23.03
N HIS A 111 8.34 -9.58 -22.56
CA HIS A 111 7.22 -10.37 -23.01
C HIS A 111 5.91 -9.59 -22.92
N HIS A 112 5.14 -9.61 -24.01
CA HIS A 112 3.93 -8.80 -24.19
C HIS A 112 2.81 -9.06 -23.17
N LEU A 113 2.80 -10.21 -22.50
CA LEU A 113 1.84 -10.51 -21.42
C LEU A 113 2.23 -9.88 -20.07
N ILE A 114 3.45 -9.37 -19.90
CA ILE A 114 3.91 -8.75 -18.65
C ILE A 114 3.42 -7.29 -18.59
N THR A 115 2.11 -7.14 -18.54
CA THR A 115 1.43 -5.85 -18.33
C THR A 115 1.49 -5.44 -16.86
N SER A 116 1.13 -4.18 -16.55
CA SER A 116 0.98 -3.71 -15.17
C SER A 116 -0.01 -4.55 -14.35
N PHE A 117 -1.08 -5.03 -15.00
CA PHE A 117 -2.05 -5.94 -14.37
C PHE A 117 -1.39 -7.28 -14.01
N MET A 118 -0.69 -7.90 -14.97
CA MET A 118 0.01 -9.17 -14.76
C MET A 118 1.07 -9.05 -13.65
N ALA A 119 1.85 -7.97 -13.66
CA ALA A 119 2.86 -7.71 -12.64
C ALA A 119 2.26 -7.60 -11.21
N LYS A 120 1.10 -6.95 -11.07
CA LYS A 120 0.37 -6.87 -9.80
C LYS A 120 -0.15 -8.25 -9.36
N MET A 121 -0.74 -9.00 -10.28
CA MET A 121 -1.29 -10.32 -9.96
C MET A 121 -0.20 -11.33 -9.58
N ILE A 122 0.94 -11.34 -10.26
CA ILE A 122 2.08 -12.18 -9.88
C ILE A 122 2.51 -11.92 -8.44
N VAL A 123 2.64 -10.64 -8.06
CA VAL A 123 3.03 -10.26 -6.70
C VAL A 123 1.95 -10.65 -5.70
N SER A 124 0.67 -10.40 -6.01
CA SER A 124 -0.46 -10.81 -5.16
C SER A 124 -0.47 -12.32 -4.90
N VAL A 125 -0.29 -13.13 -5.95
CA VAL A 125 -0.23 -14.59 -5.83
C VAL A 125 0.94 -15.03 -4.95
N ALA A 126 2.12 -14.44 -5.15
CA ALA A 126 3.30 -14.75 -4.32
C ALA A 126 3.11 -14.41 -2.83
N GLU A 127 2.29 -13.40 -2.50
CA GLU A 127 2.09 -12.92 -1.13
C GLU A 127 0.93 -13.59 -0.41
N ASN A 128 -0.12 -13.97 -1.14
CA ASN A 128 -1.40 -14.35 -0.55
C ASN A 128 -1.79 -15.82 -0.74
N TYR A 129 -1.02 -16.59 -1.53
CA TYR A 129 -1.35 -17.98 -1.87
C TYR A 129 -0.24 -18.95 -1.48
N GLU A 130 -0.64 -20.17 -1.12
CA GLU A 130 0.29 -21.28 -0.98
C GLU A 130 0.78 -21.71 -2.37
N ILE A 131 2.10 -21.63 -2.59
CA ILE A 131 2.71 -21.99 -3.86
C ILE A 131 2.97 -23.51 -3.89
N PRO A 132 2.38 -24.26 -4.84
CA PRO A 132 2.62 -25.69 -4.95
C PRO A 132 4.09 -25.99 -5.28
N PRO A 133 4.65 -27.12 -4.85
CA PRO A 133 6.04 -27.50 -5.12
C PRO A 133 6.31 -27.93 -6.58
N SER A 134 5.55 -27.42 -7.55
CA SER A 134 5.69 -27.70 -8.98
C SER A 134 6.51 -26.63 -9.68
N GLN A 135 7.44 -27.06 -10.53
CA GLN A 135 8.16 -26.13 -11.40
C GLN A 135 7.28 -25.77 -12.61
N LEU A 136 7.00 -24.48 -12.78
CA LEU A 136 6.19 -23.96 -13.90
C LEU A 136 7.09 -23.32 -14.96
N ASP A 137 6.80 -23.56 -16.23
CA ASP A 137 7.33 -22.71 -17.31
C ASP A 137 6.59 -21.36 -17.39
N ASP A 138 7.04 -20.45 -18.26
CA ASP A 138 6.42 -19.11 -18.38
C ASP A 138 4.96 -19.19 -18.84
N ALA A 139 4.63 -20.11 -19.76
CA ALA A 139 3.27 -20.23 -20.29
C ALA A 139 2.30 -20.77 -19.23
N GLN A 140 2.76 -21.73 -18.44
CA GLN A 140 2.05 -22.26 -17.28
C GLN A 140 1.86 -21.17 -16.23
N LEU A 141 2.93 -20.43 -15.87
CA LEU A 141 2.81 -19.31 -14.93
C LEU A 141 1.74 -18.31 -15.40
N PHE A 142 1.81 -17.82 -16.64
CA PHE A 142 0.83 -16.85 -17.12
C PHE A 142 -0.60 -17.39 -17.06
N LYS A 143 -0.80 -18.66 -17.39
CA LYS A 143 -2.10 -19.31 -17.31
C LYS A 143 -2.60 -19.36 -15.86
N GLU A 144 -1.79 -19.86 -14.93
CA GLU A 144 -2.18 -19.98 -13.51
C GLU A 144 -2.51 -18.61 -12.90
N ILE A 145 -1.76 -17.56 -13.25
CA ILE A 145 -2.04 -16.19 -12.79
C ILE A 145 -3.37 -15.67 -13.36
N LEU A 146 -3.66 -15.92 -14.64
CA LEU A 146 -4.92 -15.51 -15.26
C LEU A 146 -6.12 -16.28 -14.71
N ASP A 147 -5.99 -17.59 -14.53
CA ASP A 147 -7.03 -18.44 -13.94
C ASP A 147 -7.31 -18.01 -12.50
N THR A 148 -6.27 -17.69 -11.72
CA THR A 148 -6.42 -17.14 -10.36
C THR A 148 -7.15 -15.80 -10.37
N ALA A 149 -6.74 -14.87 -11.23
CA ALA A 149 -7.39 -13.56 -11.35
C ALA A 149 -8.87 -13.67 -11.76
N HIS A 150 -9.18 -14.60 -12.66
CA HIS A 150 -10.55 -14.87 -13.09
C HIS A 150 -11.39 -15.44 -11.95
N ASN A 151 -10.87 -16.44 -11.23
CA ASN A 151 -11.54 -17.05 -10.08
C ASN A 151 -11.80 -16.03 -8.96
N GLU A 152 -10.85 -15.12 -8.69
CA GLU A 152 -11.08 -14.03 -7.74
C GLU A 152 -12.22 -13.11 -8.19
N GLN A 153 -12.26 -12.77 -9.48
CA GLN A 153 -13.32 -11.92 -10.02
C GLN A 153 -14.69 -12.62 -9.95
N GLU A 154 -14.75 -13.92 -10.29
CA GLU A 154 -15.98 -14.70 -10.16
C GLU A 154 -16.42 -14.85 -8.70
N ALA A 155 -15.50 -15.13 -7.78
CA ALA A 155 -15.79 -15.20 -6.35
C ALA A 155 -16.37 -13.87 -5.83
N ARG A 156 -15.82 -12.73 -6.28
CA ARG A 156 -16.38 -11.41 -6.01
C ARG A 156 -17.80 -11.28 -6.58
N HIS A 157 -18.04 -11.66 -7.83
CA HIS A 157 -19.38 -11.63 -8.43
C HIS A 157 -20.40 -12.52 -7.71
N VAL A 158 -20.01 -13.73 -7.27
CA VAL A 158 -20.89 -14.65 -6.55
C VAL A 158 -21.19 -14.14 -5.13
N SER A 159 -20.23 -13.48 -4.46
CA SER A 159 -20.51 -12.79 -3.19
C SER A 159 -21.49 -11.63 -3.32
N PHE A 160 -21.67 -11.05 -4.51
CA PHE A 160 -22.67 -10.01 -4.77
C PHE A 160 -24.08 -10.55 -5.08
N GLU A 161 -24.24 -11.81 -5.49
CA GLU A 161 -25.55 -12.38 -5.85
C GLU A 161 -26.23 -13.14 -4.69
N GLY A 162 -25.50 -13.45 -3.61
CA GLY A 162 -26.08 -13.96 -2.36
C GLY A 162 -26.37 -12.81 -1.38
N ASN A 163 -27.50 -12.85 -0.67
CA ASN A 163 -27.82 -11.96 0.47
C ASN A 163 -26.87 -12.16 1.69
N HIS A 164 -25.56 -12.25 1.47
CA HIS A 164 -24.57 -12.20 2.52
C HIS A 164 -24.27 -10.73 2.78
N VAL A 165 -24.74 -10.24 3.93
CA VAL A 165 -24.33 -8.94 4.45
C VAL A 165 -22.81 -9.01 4.61
N GLU A 166 -22.08 -8.17 3.89
CA GLU A 166 -20.62 -8.11 4.03
C GLU A 166 -20.26 -7.86 5.49
N PRO A 167 -19.26 -8.59 6.03
CA PRO A 167 -18.82 -8.40 7.39
C PRO A 167 -18.34 -6.96 7.60
N ARG A 168 -18.65 -6.41 8.77
CA ARG A 168 -18.42 -4.99 9.09
C ARG A 168 -17.27 -4.89 10.07
N LEU A 169 -16.39 -3.91 9.91
CA LEU A 169 -15.22 -3.73 10.78
C LEU A 169 -15.58 -3.70 12.27
N ILE A 170 -16.71 -3.07 12.62
CA ILE A 170 -17.26 -3.02 13.98
C ILE A 170 -17.43 -4.40 14.65
N GLU A 171 -17.61 -5.46 13.87
CA GLU A 171 -17.78 -6.83 14.38
C GLU A 171 -16.46 -7.47 14.83
N TYR A 172 -15.32 -6.86 14.49
CA TYR A 172 -13.97 -7.34 14.80
C TYR A 172 -13.23 -6.45 15.81
N VAL A 173 -13.84 -5.33 16.22
CA VAL A 173 -13.22 -4.37 17.14
C VAL A 173 -13.77 -4.59 18.54
N ASP A 174 -12.96 -5.18 19.40
CA ASP A 174 -13.27 -5.29 20.83
C ASP A 174 -12.87 -4.00 21.55
N GLN A 175 -13.82 -3.37 22.25
CA GLN A 175 -13.59 -2.14 23.05
C GLN A 175 -12.87 -2.44 24.37
N VAL A 176 -11.66 -2.97 24.28
CA VAL A 176 -10.91 -3.45 25.45
C VAL A 176 -10.06 -2.35 26.05
N ASN A 177 -9.64 -1.37 25.24
CA ASN A 177 -8.65 -0.39 25.67
C ASN A 177 -9.26 0.91 26.18
N SER A 178 -8.74 1.39 27.32
CA SER A 178 -8.98 2.74 27.82
C SER A 178 -7.66 3.49 27.91
N SER A 179 -7.41 4.35 26.92
CA SER A 179 -6.27 5.24 26.86
C SER A 179 -6.57 6.56 27.56
N HIS A 180 -5.55 7.10 28.23
CA HIS A 180 -5.60 8.43 28.84
C HIS A 180 -5.59 9.57 27.80
N LEU A 181 -5.32 9.24 26.53
CA LEU A 181 -5.33 10.18 25.40
C LEU A 181 -6.72 10.38 24.79
N GLY A 182 -7.73 9.68 25.32
CA GLY A 182 -9.14 9.87 24.95
C GLY A 182 -9.65 8.94 23.86
N PRO A 183 -10.90 9.13 23.41
CA PRO A 183 -11.62 8.15 22.60
C PRO A 183 -10.95 7.78 21.27
N PHE A 184 -10.30 8.74 20.60
CA PHE A 184 -9.59 8.46 19.34
C PHE A 184 -8.35 7.59 19.55
N ALA A 185 -7.68 7.67 20.70
CA ALA A 185 -6.58 6.76 21.01
C ALA A 185 -7.08 5.34 21.29
N ASN A 186 -8.19 5.19 22.01
CA ASN A 186 -8.82 3.88 22.22
C ASN A 186 -9.19 3.24 20.88
N MET A 187 -9.81 4.02 19.99
CA MET A 187 -10.14 3.58 18.64
C MET A 187 -8.91 3.12 17.87
N LEU A 188 -7.80 3.88 17.92
CA LEU A 188 -6.57 3.49 17.24
C LEU A 188 -6.00 2.17 17.79
N GLU A 189 -5.97 2.00 19.11
CA GLU A 189 -5.46 0.79 19.76
C GLU A 189 -6.34 -0.43 19.43
N ASP A 190 -7.66 -0.29 19.49
CA ASP A 190 -8.59 -1.38 19.20
C ASP A 190 -8.60 -1.74 17.71
N VAL A 191 -8.50 -0.75 16.81
CA VAL A 191 -8.36 -1.01 15.36
C VAL A 191 -7.04 -1.70 15.04
N ASN A 192 -5.93 -1.32 15.69
CA ASN A 192 -4.65 -2.03 15.53
C ASN A 192 -4.74 -3.48 16.00
N ALA A 193 -5.44 -3.75 17.11
CA ALA A 193 -5.69 -5.11 17.57
C ALA A 193 -6.56 -5.89 16.56
N ALA A 194 -7.63 -5.28 16.07
CA ALA A 194 -8.51 -5.86 15.06
C ALA A 194 -7.73 -6.21 13.80
N ALA A 195 -6.88 -5.31 13.30
CA ALA A 195 -6.08 -5.47 12.07
C ALA A 195 -5.15 -6.70 12.07
N SER A 196 -4.85 -7.28 13.24
CA SER A 196 -4.10 -8.54 13.33
C SER A 196 -4.94 -9.80 13.03
N HIS A 197 -6.27 -9.68 12.92
CA HIS A 197 -7.15 -10.78 12.55
C HIS A 197 -7.02 -11.09 11.05
N SER A 198 -6.71 -12.34 10.73
CA SER A 198 -6.55 -12.78 9.33
C SER A 198 -7.79 -12.52 8.47
N ASP A 199 -8.99 -12.53 9.07
CA ASP A 199 -10.24 -12.32 8.34
C ASP A 199 -10.44 -10.88 7.86
N ILE A 200 -9.86 -9.90 8.54
CA ILE A 200 -9.92 -8.49 8.11
C ILE A 200 -9.12 -8.28 6.83
N LEU A 201 -7.98 -8.95 6.71
CA LEU A 201 -7.12 -8.87 5.53
C LEU A 201 -7.68 -9.65 4.33
N ARG A 202 -8.74 -10.46 4.51
CA ARG A 202 -9.32 -11.27 3.43
C ARG A 202 -10.19 -10.47 2.47
N THR A 203 -10.77 -9.35 2.90
CA THR A 203 -11.60 -8.52 2.02
C THR A 203 -10.97 -7.15 1.83
N PRO A 204 -10.85 -6.67 0.57
CA PRO A 204 -10.35 -5.32 0.30
C PRO A 204 -11.13 -4.24 1.05
N LEU A 205 -12.44 -4.42 1.23
CA LEU A 205 -13.29 -3.48 1.95
C LEU A 205 -12.94 -3.39 3.44
N LEU A 206 -12.76 -4.53 4.13
CA LEU A 206 -12.40 -4.53 5.56
C LEU A 206 -10.98 -4.01 5.78
N SER A 207 -10.03 -4.45 4.94
CA SER A 207 -8.65 -3.91 4.91
C SER A 207 -8.69 -2.38 4.77
N ALA A 208 -9.42 -1.87 3.78
CA ALA A 208 -9.55 -0.43 3.57
C ALA A 208 -10.26 0.27 4.74
N ALA A 209 -11.31 -0.33 5.31
CA ALA A 209 -12.02 0.23 6.47
C ALA A 209 -11.09 0.38 7.69
N VAL A 210 -10.17 -0.57 7.91
CA VAL A 210 -9.10 -0.43 8.91
C VAL A 210 -8.23 0.77 8.59
N GLY A 211 -7.75 0.89 7.35
CA GLY A 211 -6.92 2.02 6.93
C GLY A 211 -7.60 3.37 7.16
N TYR A 212 -8.87 3.52 6.76
CA TYR A 212 -9.65 4.73 7.00
C TYR A 212 -9.88 5.01 8.50
N SER A 213 -10.11 3.97 9.30
CA SER A 213 -10.30 4.10 10.74
C SER A 213 -9.02 4.54 11.45
N MET A 214 -7.87 3.96 11.09
CA MET A 214 -6.56 4.38 11.59
C MET A 214 -6.24 5.82 11.18
N GLU A 215 -6.49 6.18 9.92
CA GLU A 215 -6.29 7.54 9.40
C GLU A 215 -7.09 8.57 10.19
N LEU A 216 -8.38 8.31 10.40
CA LEU A 216 -9.25 9.17 11.21
C LEU A 216 -8.74 9.30 12.65
N ALA A 217 -8.42 8.18 13.31
CA ALA A 217 -8.01 8.20 14.71
C ALA A 217 -6.70 9.00 14.91
N VAL A 218 -5.70 8.77 14.05
CA VAL A 218 -4.42 9.49 14.09
C VAL A 218 -4.61 10.98 13.76
N ALA A 219 -5.37 11.29 12.71
CA ALA A 219 -5.66 12.66 12.32
C ALA A 219 -6.39 13.40 13.44
N ALA A 220 -7.36 12.77 14.09
CA ALA A 220 -8.09 13.35 15.20
C ALA A 220 -7.19 13.63 16.42
N LEU A 221 -6.32 12.69 16.78
CA LEU A 221 -5.31 12.90 17.83
C LEU A 221 -4.36 14.05 17.49
N TRP A 222 -3.97 14.18 16.22
CA TRP A 222 -3.10 15.25 15.76
C TRP A 222 -3.76 16.62 15.89
N VAL A 223 -4.97 16.79 15.33
CA VAL A 223 -5.66 18.08 15.36
C VAL A 223 -6.07 18.49 16.77
N ALA A 224 -6.32 17.51 17.66
CA ALA A 224 -6.51 17.74 19.10
C ALA A 224 -5.22 18.15 19.83
N GLY A 225 -4.06 17.91 19.22
CA GLY A 225 -2.73 18.18 19.76
C GLY A 225 -2.25 17.14 20.76
N GLY A 226 -2.76 15.91 20.72
CA GLY A 226 -2.42 14.80 21.61
C GLY A 226 -1.17 14.00 21.18
N VAL A 227 -0.73 14.13 19.92
CA VAL A 227 0.39 13.36 19.38
C VAL A 227 1.43 14.22 18.65
N HIS A 228 2.67 13.72 18.58
CA HIS A 228 3.77 14.34 17.82
C HIS A 228 3.66 13.97 16.33
N HIS A 229 4.12 14.85 15.41
CA HIS A 229 3.92 14.65 13.96
C HIS A 229 4.55 13.34 13.45
N LYS A 230 5.66 12.94 14.06
CA LYS A 230 6.33 11.68 13.75
C LYS A 230 5.43 10.44 13.88
N ILE A 231 4.49 10.43 14.83
CA ILE A 231 3.53 9.31 14.97
C ILE A 231 2.62 9.21 13.73
N ILE A 232 2.31 10.35 13.11
CA ILE A 232 1.51 10.40 11.88
C ILE A 232 2.31 9.84 10.72
N GLU A 233 3.56 10.29 10.55
CA GLU A 233 4.47 9.78 9.51
C GLU A 233 4.63 8.26 9.60
N ASP A 234 4.85 7.73 10.82
CA ASP A 234 5.03 6.30 11.06
C ASP A 234 3.72 5.50 10.81
N THR A 235 2.54 6.10 11.01
CA THR A 235 1.25 5.41 10.82
C THR A 235 0.72 5.52 9.38
N ILE A 236 1.13 6.56 8.65
CA ILE A 236 0.72 6.82 7.26
C ILE A 236 1.08 5.64 6.34
N GLU A 237 2.27 5.03 6.52
CA GLU A 237 2.70 3.89 5.69
C GLU A 237 1.74 2.69 5.86
N GLY A 238 1.37 2.37 7.11
CA GLY A 238 0.40 1.31 7.39
C GLY A 238 -0.99 1.62 6.82
N ILE A 239 -1.47 2.86 6.99
CA ILE A 239 -2.76 3.32 6.43
C ILE A 239 -2.80 3.12 4.91
N TYR A 240 -1.72 3.46 4.20
CA TYR A 240 -1.66 3.30 2.75
C TYR A 240 -1.67 1.84 2.33
N MET A 241 -1.00 0.96 3.06
CA MET A 241 -1.05 -0.48 2.78
C MET A 241 -2.48 -1.00 2.86
N PHE A 242 -3.22 -0.66 3.93
CA PHE A 242 -4.61 -1.09 4.11
C PHE A 242 -5.57 -0.57 3.03
N LYS A 243 -5.32 0.63 2.50
CA LYS A 243 -6.17 1.24 1.47
C LYS A 243 -5.79 0.84 0.04
N ALA A 244 -4.62 0.23 -0.16
CA ALA A 244 -4.10 -0.10 -1.48
C ALA A 244 -4.98 -1.12 -2.22
N ASP A 245 -5.59 -2.06 -1.49
CA ASP A 245 -6.33 -3.20 -2.05
C ASP A 245 -7.59 -2.79 -2.83
N ILE A 246 -8.17 -1.62 -2.50
CA ILE A 246 -9.36 -1.09 -3.20
C ILE A 246 -9.01 -0.16 -4.37
N GLY A 247 -7.72 0.11 -4.60
CA GLY A 247 -7.21 0.82 -5.77
C GLY A 247 -7.87 2.19 -5.98
N SER A 248 -8.54 2.35 -7.13
CA SER A 248 -9.29 3.57 -7.49
C SER A 248 -10.80 3.37 -7.45
N ASP A 249 -11.30 2.30 -6.82
CA ASP A 249 -12.72 2.00 -6.75
C ASP A 249 -13.42 2.95 -5.77
N ARG A 250 -14.09 3.95 -6.34
CA ARG A 250 -14.78 5.00 -5.58
C ARG A 250 -15.89 4.45 -4.68
N GLN A 251 -16.55 3.37 -5.09
CA GLN A 251 -17.63 2.79 -4.28
C GLN A 251 -17.04 2.15 -3.03
N LEU A 252 -16.02 1.32 -3.18
CA LEU A 252 -15.33 0.69 -2.05
C LEU A 252 -14.69 1.73 -1.11
N HIS A 253 -14.15 2.83 -1.64
CA HIS A 253 -13.68 3.94 -0.82
C HIS A 253 -14.79 4.56 0.04
N ASN A 254 -15.98 4.79 -0.54
CA ASN A 254 -17.11 5.35 0.19
C ASN A 254 -17.64 4.38 1.26
N GLU A 255 -17.69 3.09 0.95
CA GLU A 255 -18.15 2.04 1.86
C GLU A 255 -17.16 1.87 3.03
N ALA A 256 -15.86 1.81 2.75
CA ALA A 256 -14.82 1.75 3.77
C ALA A 256 -14.86 2.98 4.69
N LEU A 257 -15.03 4.18 4.12
CA LEU A 257 -15.19 5.41 4.88
C LEU A 257 -16.46 5.40 5.74
N ALA A 258 -17.57 4.86 5.22
CA ALA A 258 -18.80 4.72 5.99
C ALA A 258 -18.63 3.78 7.19
N GLN A 259 -17.92 2.66 7.02
CA GLN A 259 -17.57 1.76 8.13
C GLN A 259 -16.67 2.44 9.16
N ALA A 260 -15.69 3.23 8.72
CA ALA A 260 -14.83 3.99 9.64
C ALA A 260 -15.62 5.04 10.45
N VAL A 261 -16.57 5.74 9.81
CA VAL A 261 -17.47 6.69 10.49
C VAL A 261 -18.37 5.98 11.50
N GLU A 262 -18.92 4.83 11.13
CA GLU A 262 -19.72 4.02 12.05
C GLU A 262 -18.90 3.60 13.27
N LEU A 263 -17.70 3.04 13.04
CA LEU A 263 -16.81 2.64 14.12
C LEU A 263 -16.47 3.83 15.02
N ALA A 264 -16.13 4.98 14.43
CA ALA A 264 -15.85 6.20 15.18
C ALA A 264 -17.03 6.65 16.04
N ASN A 265 -18.27 6.40 15.64
CA ASN A 265 -19.46 6.75 16.43
C ASN A 265 -19.61 5.93 17.72
N ILE A 266 -18.93 4.78 17.83
CA ILE A 266 -18.84 4.02 19.09
C ILE A 266 -18.04 4.80 20.11
N TYR A 267 -16.90 5.36 19.69
CA TYR A 267 -15.96 6.05 20.56
C TYR A 267 -16.36 7.51 20.77
N THR A 268 -16.84 8.16 19.71
CA THR A 268 -17.24 9.57 19.70
C THR A 268 -18.53 9.76 18.92
N SER A 269 -19.65 9.82 19.65
CA SER A 269 -20.99 9.96 19.07
C SER A 269 -21.12 11.25 18.24
N GLY A 270 -21.80 11.16 17.10
CA GLY A 270 -22.03 12.30 16.19
C GLY A 270 -20.91 12.49 15.17
N THR A 271 -20.01 11.52 15.01
CA THR A 271 -19.02 11.55 13.93
C THR A 271 -19.72 11.41 12.57
N THR A 272 -19.34 12.21 11.59
CA THR A 272 -19.93 12.23 10.24
C THR A 272 -18.82 12.17 9.19
N VAL A 273 -19.17 11.86 7.94
CA VAL A 273 -18.21 11.89 6.82
C VAL A 273 -17.53 13.25 6.69
N LYS A 274 -18.28 14.35 6.86
CA LYS A 274 -17.73 15.72 6.79
C LYS A 274 -16.70 15.99 7.89
N HIS A 275 -16.94 15.48 9.11
CA HIS A 275 -15.96 15.58 10.18
C HIS A 275 -14.65 14.90 9.79
N VAL A 276 -14.73 13.69 9.22
CA VAL A 276 -13.55 12.95 8.76
C VAL A 276 -12.80 13.71 7.68
N GLU A 277 -13.50 14.22 6.67
CA GLU A 277 -12.90 15.00 5.58
C GLU A 277 -12.12 16.22 6.10
N VAL A 278 -12.70 16.99 7.03
CA VAL A 278 -12.03 18.15 7.64
C VAL A 278 -10.83 17.72 8.48
N ILE A 279 -11.00 16.75 9.39
CA ILE A 279 -9.94 16.31 10.31
C ILE A 279 -8.73 15.75 9.55
N VAL A 280 -9.00 14.87 8.57
CA VAL A 280 -7.96 14.27 7.73
C VAL A 280 -7.34 15.32 6.81
N GLY A 281 -8.13 16.23 6.23
CA GLY A 281 -7.65 17.34 5.42
C GLY A 281 -6.65 18.22 6.15
N MET A 282 -7.01 18.70 7.34
CA MET A 282 -6.13 19.53 8.17
C MET A 282 -4.82 18.83 8.53
N THR A 283 -4.85 17.51 8.72
CA THR A 283 -3.65 16.73 9.04
C THR A 283 -2.66 16.72 7.86
N LYS A 284 -3.15 16.68 6.62
CA LYS A 284 -2.31 16.78 5.41
C LYS A 284 -1.60 18.12 5.30
N ASP A 285 -2.24 19.18 5.77
CA ASP A 285 -1.69 20.53 5.82
C ASP A 285 -0.86 20.80 7.10
N LEU A 286 -0.67 19.78 7.96
CA LEU A 286 -0.01 19.88 9.27
C LEU A 286 -0.65 20.92 10.20
N GLU A 287 -1.94 21.20 9.99
CA GLU A 287 -2.71 22.13 10.80
C GLU A 287 -3.27 21.44 12.05
N ARG A 288 -3.58 22.26 13.06
CA ARG A 288 -4.19 21.79 14.31
C ARG A 288 -5.36 22.70 14.68
N PHE A 289 -6.39 22.13 15.28
CA PHE A 289 -7.45 22.92 15.90
C PHE A 289 -6.95 23.68 17.12
N ARG A 290 -6.00 23.09 17.85
CA ARG A 290 -5.43 23.62 19.07
C ARG A 290 -4.24 24.54 18.78
N ARG A 291 -4.12 25.64 19.52
CA ARG A 291 -2.92 26.50 19.51
C ARG A 291 -1.85 25.98 20.46
N GLU A 292 -0.58 26.31 20.18
CA GLU A 292 0.53 25.94 21.06
C GLU A 292 0.31 26.47 22.49
N GLY A 293 0.46 25.60 23.48
CA GLY A 293 0.26 25.92 24.90
C GLY A 293 -1.17 25.73 25.44
N GLU A 294 -2.19 25.52 24.60
CA GLU A 294 -3.55 25.17 25.07
C GLU A 294 -3.59 23.73 25.64
N PRO A 295 -4.59 23.30 26.41
CA PRO A 295 -4.76 21.88 26.73
C PRO A 295 -5.13 21.05 25.48
N VAL A 296 -4.94 19.73 25.53
CA VAL A 296 -5.43 18.80 24.49
C VAL A 296 -6.95 18.91 24.41
N LEU A 297 -7.49 18.91 23.18
CA LEU A 297 -8.93 19.01 22.97
C LEU A 297 -9.61 17.67 23.23
N GLU A 298 -10.74 17.72 23.94
CA GLU A 298 -11.66 16.59 24.06
C GLU A 298 -12.29 16.25 22.70
N ALA A 299 -12.68 14.99 22.50
CA ALA A 299 -13.20 14.51 21.22
C ALA A 299 -14.46 15.28 20.75
N SER A 300 -15.34 15.67 21.67
CA SER A 300 -16.53 16.47 21.34
C SER A 300 -16.18 17.88 20.83
N GLU A 301 -15.13 18.50 21.36
CA GLU A 301 -14.66 19.82 20.89
C GLU A 301 -13.96 19.72 19.54
N VAL A 302 -13.25 18.61 19.28
CA VAL A 302 -12.69 18.30 17.95
C VAL A 302 -13.82 18.24 16.91
N LEU A 303 -14.88 17.47 17.17
CA LEU A 303 -16.03 17.38 16.26
C LEU A 303 -16.72 18.74 16.07
N ALA A 304 -16.94 19.49 17.16
CA ALA A 304 -17.57 20.81 17.09
C ALA A 304 -16.75 21.81 16.24
N ARG A 305 -15.42 21.74 16.29
CA ARG A 305 -14.54 22.55 15.43
C ARG A 305 -14.58 22.10 13.98
N ALA A 306 -14.55 20.79 13.74
CA ALA A 306 -14.65 20.23 12.40
C ALA A 306 -15.98 20.64 11.72
N GLU A 307 -17.10 20.57 12.44
CA GLU A 307 -18.41 21.00 11.96
C GLU A 307 -18.43 22.48 11.58
N ARG A 308 -17.80 23.36 12.39
CA ARG A 308 -17.72 24.80 12.07
C ARG A 308 -16.97 25.08 10.78
N ILE A 309 -15.94 24.28 10.45
CA ILE A 309 -15.20 24.42 9.19
C ILE A 309 -16.02 23.85 8.03
N ALA A 310 -16.71 22.72 8.21
CA ALA A 310 -17.47 22.06 7.16
C ALA A 310 -18.69 22.86 6.63
N VAL A 311 -19.09 23.93 7.34
CA VAL A 311 -20.22 24.81 6.98
C VAL A 311 -19.77 26.03 6.14
N VAL A 312 -18.46 26.31 6.09
CA VAL A 312 -17.86 27.43 5.34
C VAL A 312 -17.54 27.00 3.91
#